data_AF-A0A087E971-F1
#
_entry.id   AF-A0A087E971-F1
#
_cell.length_a   1.000
_cell.length_b   1.000
_cell.length_c   1.000
_cell.angle_alpha   90.00
_cell.angle_beta   90.00
_cell.angle_gamma   90.00
#
_symmetry.space_group_name_H-M   'P 1'
#
loop_
_entity.id
_entity.type
_entity.pdbx_description
1 polymer ?
#
loop_
_entity_poly.entity_id
_entity_poly.type
_entity_poly.pdbx_seq_one_letter_code
_entity_poly.pdbx_strand_id
1 'polypeptide(L)'
;MCVHPLVAWEQMAEWISLEELVVLGDSLMRRQRSFVPGGVRRFEEILETDLNFRGRKACMKAVSMPRSGTDSSQETRLRLLMERHGLTGAVVNMKTCDPVSGKVSYFDIAYPQYGFALEYHGRQHGLHETWTHDIDKVRFLFRQNMYVFGVKAEDMKKERKMNELLATIFTQISAPRLVGDE
;
A
#
# COMPACT_ATOMS: atom_id res chain seq x y z
N MET A 1 0.85 32.82 1.68
CA MET A 1 1.50 32.28 0.46
C MET A 1 1.49 30.77 0.59
N CYS A 2 0.85 30.03 -0.31
CA CYS A 2 0.83 28.57 -0.28
C CYS A 2 1.96 28.04 -1.18
N VAL A 3 2.75 27.09 -0.68
CA VAL A 3 3.81 26.41 -1.46
C VAL A 3 3.18 25.28 -2.28
N HIS A 4 3.67 25.07 -3.51
CA HIS A 4 3.22 23.96 -4.36
C HIS A 4 3.55 22.60 -3.71
N PRO A 5 2.66 21.59 -3.72
CA PRO A 5 2.86 20.33 -3.02
C PRO A 5 4.17 19.60 -3.34
N LEU A 6 4.60 19.60 -4.61
CA LEU A 6 5.88 19.01 -5.02
C LEU A 6 7.09 19.75 -4.45
N VAL A 7 7.03 21.09 -4.39
CA VAL A 7 8.09 21.89 -3.78
C VAL A 7 8.16 21.64 -2.28
N ALA A 8 7.00 21.47 -1.63
CA ALA A 8 6.95 21.06 -0.23
C ALA A 8 7.59 19.67 -0.03
N TRP A 9 7.33 18.71 -0.91
CA TRP A 9 7.97 17.39 -0.88
C TRP A 9 9.50 17.48 -1.01
N GLU A 10 10.01 18.28 -1.95
CA GLU A 10 11.46 18.53 -2.10
C GLU A 10 12.08 19.16 -0.85
N GLN A 11 11.43 20.17 -0.28
CA GLN A 11 11.89 20.87 0.92
C GLN A 11 11.90 19.96 2.16
N MET A 12 10.96 19.02 2.24
CA MET A 12 10.89 18.07 3.35
C MET A 12 12.00 17.01 3.29
N ALA A 13 12.61 16.77 2.13
CA ALA A 13 13.60 15.71 1.92
C ALA A 13 14.90 15.88 2.73
N GLU A 14 15.18 17.08 3.26
CA GLU A 14 16.29 17.31 4.20
C GLU A 14 15.95 16.84 5.64
N TRP A 15 14.66 16.77 5.98
CA TRP A 15 14.20 16.64 7.37
C TRP A 15 13.62 15.28 7.72
N ILE A 16 13.23 14.49 6.73
CA ILE A 16 12.55 13.21 6.93
C ILE A 16 13.35 12.06 6.33
N SER A 17 13.11 10.85 6.84
CA SER A 17 13.75 9.64 6.32
C SER A 17 13.31 9.36 4.89
N LEU A 18 14.07 8.51 4.17
CA LEU A 18 13.69 8.07 2.82
C LEU A 18 12.29 7.44 2.81
N GLU A 19 11.99 6.58 3.80
CA GLU A 19 10.68 5.95 3.96
C GLU A 19 9.56 7.00 4.13
N GLU A 20 9.77 7.99 5.00
CA GLU A 20 8.79 9.05 5.22
C GLU A 20 8.66 9.99 4.00
N LEU A 21 9.71 10.17 3.21
CA LEU A 21 9.65 10.91 1.95
C LEU A 21 8.79 10.17 0.91
N VAL A 22 8.83 8.84 0.88
CA VAL A 22 7.93 8.03 0.06
C VAL A 22 6.49 8.09 0.57
N VAL A 23 6.29 7.99 1.90
CA VAL A 23 4.96 8.15 2.53
C VAL A 23 4.36 9.52 2.22
N LEU A 24 5.16 10.58 2.26
CA LEU A 24 4.72 11.91 1.87
C LEU A 24 4.33 11.95 0.38
N GLY A 25 5.13 11.37 -0.50
CA GLY A 25 4.83 11.26 -1.93
C GLY A 25 3.49 10.57 -2.23
N ASP A 26 3.25 9.38 -1.66
CA ASP A 26 1.98 8.65 -1.78
C ASP A 26 0.80 9.49 -1.26
N SER A 27 1.00 10.19 -0.13
CA SER A 27 -0.04 11.03 0.47
C SER A 27 -0.47 12.21 -0.42
N LEU A 28 0.41 12.67 -1.32
CA LEU A 28 0.09 13.71 -2.30
C LEU A 28 -0.68 13.17 -3.51
N MET A 29 -0.74 11.85 -3.69
CA MET A 29 -1.37 11.16 -4.81
C MET A 29 -2.49 10.20 -4.39
N ARG A 30 -3.15 10.47 -3.26
CA ARG A 30 -4.22 9.61 -2.75
C ARG A 30 -5.39 9.49 -3.73
N ARG A 31 -6.05 8.33 -3.70
CA ARG A 31 -7.15 7.97 -4.62
C ARG A 31 -8.30 8.96 -4.60
N GLN A 32 -8.73 9.36 -3.41
CA GLN A 32 -9.88 10.28 -3.23
C GLN A 32 -9.49 11.77 -3.27
N ARG A 33 -8.22 12.09 -2.99
CA ARG A 33 -7.74 13.48 -2.90
C ARG A 33 -6.29 13.56 -3.36
N SER A 34 -6.10 13.71 -4.67
CA SER A 34 -4.79 13.91 -5.25
C SER A 34 -4.46 15.40 -5.36
N PHE A 35 -3.33 15.80 -4.77
CA PHE A 35 -2.74 17.13 -4.91
C PHE A 35 -1.74 17.20 -6.06
N VAL A 36 -1.34 16.03 -6.60
CA VAL A 36 -0.44 15.90 -7.75
C VAL A 36 -1.14 15.06 -8.82
N PRO A 37 -2.11 15.66 -9.56
CA PRO A 37 -2.70 15.00 -10.71
C PRO A 37 -1.61 14.76 -11.77
N GLY A 38 -1.56 13.54 -12.32
CA GLY A 38 -0.45 13.08 -13.17
C GLY A 38 0.48 12.07 -12.49
N GLY A 39 0.36 11.89 -11.18
CA GLY A 39 1.02 10.81 -10.45
C GLY A 39 2.55 10.97 -10.35
N VAL A 40 3.24 9.84 -10.23
CA VAL A 40 4.69 9.76 -10.00
C VAL A 40 5.50 10.55 -11.01
N ARG A 41 5.07 10.58 -12.28
CA ARG A 41 5.73 11.32 -13.36
C ARG A 41 5.98 12.80 -13.02
N ARG A 42 5.06 13.43 -12.27
CA ARG A 42 5.22 14.84 -11.87
C ARG A 42 6.39 15.06 -10.89
N PHE A 43 6.73 14.05 -10.09
CA PHE A 43 7.91 14.09 -9.22
C PHE A 43 9.20 13.92 -10.01
N GLU A 44 9.17 13.14 -11.10
CA GLU A 44 10.31 13.00 -12.01
C GLU A 44 10.57 14.33 -12.74
N GLU A 45 9.52 14.93 -13.31
CA GLU A 45 9.60 16.19 -14.07
C GLU A 45 10.16 17.36 -13.24
N ILE A 46 9.82 17.50 -11.96
CA ILE A 46 10.37 18.59 -11.13
C ILE A 46 11.86 18.37 -10.83
N LEU A 47 12.30 17.11 -10.73
CA LEU A 47 13.71 16.76 -10.50
C LEU A 47 14.56 16.81 -11.77
N GLU A 48 13.98 16.78 -12.96
CA GLU A 48 14.70 17.02 -14.22
C GLU A 48 15.28 18.44 -14.31
N THR A 49 14.81 19.38 -13.50
CA THR A 49 15.40 20.72 -13.42
C THR A 49 16.83 20.67 -12.85
N ASP A 50 17.74 21.51 -13.38
CA ASP A 50 19.14 21.61 -12.94
C ASP A 50 19.32 22.28 -11.56
N LEU A 51 18.25 22.46 -10.79
CA LEU A 51 18.28 23.13 -9.49
C LEU A 51 18.90 22.22 -8.43
N ASN A 52 20.05 22.61 -7.90
CA ASN A 52 20.64 21.94 -6.75
C ASN A 52 20.03 22.47 -5.44
N PHE A 53 19.54 21.57 -4.59
CA PHE A 53 18.96 21.90 -3.28
C PHE A 53 19.28 20.82 -2.25
N ARG A 54 19.22 21.19 -0.96
CA ARG A 54 19.42 20.24 0.13
C ARG A 54 18.26 19.23 0.15
N GLY A 55 18.59 17.94 0.16
CA GLY A 55 17.59 16.87 0.04
C GLY A 55 17.43 16.31 -1.38
N ARG A 56 17.99 16.94 -2.43
CA ARG A 56 17.88 16.45 -3.82
C ARG A 56 18.31 14.99 -4.00
N LYS A 57 19.41 14.57 -3.35
CA LYS A 57 19.85 13.16 -3.40
C LYS A 57 18.83 12.19 -2.79
N ALA A 58 18.10 12.60 -1.76
CA ALA A 58 17.03 11.80 -1.16
C ALA A 58 15.81 11.76 -2.10
N CYS A 59 15.43 12.89 -2.70
CA CYS A 59 14.40 12.94 -3.73
C CYS A 59 14.71 12.01 -4.91
N MET A 60 15.94 12.05 -5.45
CA MET A 60 16.35 11.17 -6.55
C MET A 60 16.30 9.69 -6.19
N LYS A 61 16.55 9.32 -4.92
CA LYS A 61 16.39 7.94 -4.45
C LYS A 61 14.91 7.58 -4.28
N ALA A 62 14.10 8.51 -3.80
CA ALA A 62 12.70 8.28 -3.50
C ALA A 62 11.81 8.29 -4.75
N VAL A 63 12.14 9.05 -5.79
CA VAL A 63 11.20 9.44 -6.86
C VAL A 63 10.44 8.28 -7.52
N SER A 64 11.07 7.10 -7.63
CA SER A 64 10.47 5.91 -8.25
C SER A 64 9.75 4.96 -7.27
N MET A 65 9.79 5.25 -5.97
CA MET A 65 9.23 4.42 -4.91
C MET A 65 7.76 4.71 -4.57
N PRO A 66 7.25 5.97 -4.70
CA PRO A 66 5.85 6.25 -4.53
C PRO A 66 4.94 5.47 -5.48
N ARG A 67 3.73 5.19 -5.02
CA ARG A 67 2.64 4.55 -5.75
C ARG A 67 1.39 5.39 -5.54
N SER A 68 0.78 5.81 -6.64
CA SER A 68 -0.48 6.55 -6.61
C SER A 68 -1.60 5.68 -6.05
N GLY A 69 -2.57 6.31 -5.39
CA GLY A 69 -3.84 5.67 -5.08
C GLY A 69 -3.95 5.00 -3.71
N THR A 70 -2.97 5.12 -2.81
CA THR A 70 -3.17 4.75 -1.40
C THR A 70 -4.27 5.60 -0.76
N ASP A 71 -5.00 5.07 0.22
CA ASP A 71 -5.99 5.84 0.98
C ASP A 71 -5.42 6.36 2.32
N SER A 72 -4.35 5.75 2.83
CA SER A 72 -3.68 6.17 4.05
C SER A 72 -2.16 6.02 4.00
N SER A 73 -1.47 6.82 4.82
CA SER A 73 -0.02 6.70 5.01
C SER A 73 0.40 5.36 5.62
N GLN A 74 -0.52 4.65 6.26
CA GLN A 74 -0.23 3.34 6.87
C GLN A 74 -0.18 2.23 5.83
N GLU A 75 -0.97 2.34 4.76
CA GLU A 75 -0.87 1.44 3.60
C GLU A 75 0.49 1.56 2.93
N THR A 76 1.01 2.79 2.75
CA THR A 76 2.37 2.99 2.22
C THR A 76 3.42 2.35 3.13
N ARG A 77 3.33 2.58 4.45
CA ARG A 77 4.28 1.96 5.40
C ARG A 77 4.18 0.44 5.39
N LEU A 78 2.97 -0.11 5.26
CA LEU A 78 2.76 -1.55 5.14
C LEU A 78 3.41 -2.10 3.87
N ARG A 79 3.20 -1.43 2.72
CA ARG A 79 3.86 -1.77 1.45
C ARG A 79 5.38 -1.78 1.59
N LEU A 80 5.97 -0.70 2.09
CA LEU A 80 7.41 -0.58 2.25
C LEU A 80 7.97 -1.61 3.24
N LEU A 81 7.21 -1.96 4.27
CA LEU A 81 7.58 -3.03 5.20
C LEU A 81 7.61 -4.39 4.51
N MET A 82 6.60 -4.73 3.71
CA MET A 82 6.59 -5.97 2.92
C MET A 82 7.75 -6.02 1.91
N GLU A 83 8.01 -4.91 1.21
CA GLU A 83 9.14 -4.81 0.26
C GLU A 83 10.48 -5.05 0.96
N ARG A 84 10.69 -4.54 2.18
CA ARG A 84 11.89 -4.83 3.00
C ARG A 84 12.05 -6.32 3.32
N HIS A 85 10.96 -7.08 3.38
CA HIS A 85 10.97 -8.53 3.61
C HIS A 85 10.94 -9.35 2.31
N GLY A 86 11.19 -8.72 1.15
CA GLY A 86 11.30 -9.39 -0.14
C GLY A 86 9.99 -9.60 -0.88
N LEU A 87 8.86 -9.18 -0.31
CA LEU A 87 7.55 -9.20 -0.97
C LEU A 87 7.41 -7.94 -1.82
N THR A 88 7.87 -8.03 -3.07
CA THR A 88 7.83 -6.93 -4.04
C THR A 88 6.66 -7.08 -5.02
N GLY A 89 6.37 -6.04 -5.80
CA GLY A 89 5.31 -6.08 -6.81
C GLY A 89 3.90 -5.90 -6.24
N ALA A 90 3.77 -5.13 -5.15
CA ALA A 90 2.48 -4.77 -4.59
C ALA A 90 1.63 -3.95 -5.57
N VAL A 91 0.35 -4.29 -5.68
CA VAL A 91 -0.70 -3.51 -6.34
C VAL A 91 -1.49 -2.77 -5.26
N VAL A 92 -1.37 -1.45 -5.23
CA VAL A 92 -2.08 -0.58 -4.27
C VAL A 92 -3.54 -0.40 -4.71
N ASN A 93 -4.47 -0.47 -3.77
CA ASN A 93 -5.90 -0.25 -3.99
C ASN A 93 -6.43 -1.08 -5.19
N MET A 94 -6.10 -2.37 -5.21
CA MET A 94 -6.50 -3.25 -6.31
C MET A 94 -8.02 -3.36 -6.34
N LYS A 95 -8.63 -2.80 -7.39
CA LYS A 95 -10.07 -2.87 -7.63
C LYS A 95 -10.46 -4.30 -7.96
N THR A 96 -11.52 -4.77 -7.33
CA THR A 96 -12.11 -6.06 -7.59
C THR A 96 -13.61 -5.93 -7.80
N CYS A 97 -14.19 -6.81 -8.61
CA CYS A 97 -15.63 -6.79 -8.92
C CYS A 97 -16.18 -8.20 -8.71
N ASP A 98 -17.21 -8.34 -7.88
CA ASP A 98 -17.94 -9.60 -7.75
C ASP A 98 -18.71 -9.88 -9.05
N PRO A 99 -18.40 -10.97 -9.78
CA PRO A 99 -19.09 -11.26 -11.04
C PRO A 99 -20.57 -11.60 -10.84
N VAL A 100 -21.00 -11.98 -9.63
CA VAL A 100 -22.40 -12.33 -9.35
C VAL A 100 -23.19 -11.10 -8.91
N SER A 101 -22.69 -10.35 -7.92
CA SER A 101 -23.42 -9.20 -7.38
C SER A 101 -23.10 -7.86 -8.07
N GLY A 102 -22.02 -7.80 -8.85
CA GLY A 102 -21.49 -6.55 -9.41
C GLY A 102 -20.84 -5.62 -8.36
N LYS A 103 -20.77 -6.04 -7.09
CA LYS A 103 -20.21 -5.23 -6.01
C LYS A 103 -18.72 -4.99 -6.25
N VAL A 104 -18.34 -3.72 -6.28
CA VAL A 104 -16.94 -3.30 -6.37
C VAL A 104 -16.33 -3.21 -4.97
N SER A 105 -15.15 -3.80 -4.80
CA SER A 105 -14.35 -3.70 -3.58
C SER A 105 -12.90 -3.35 -3.93
N TYR A 106 -12.10 -3.01 -2.93
CA TYR A 106 -10.68 -2.67 -3.09
C TYR A 106 -9.88 -3.38 -2.02
N PHE A 107 -8.73 -3.94 -2.40
CA PHE A 107 -7.71 -4.35 -1.42
C PHE A 107 -6.68 -3.26 -1.29
N ASP A 108 -6.36 -2.89 -0.05
CA ASP A 108 -5.39 -1.84 0.24
C ASP A 108 -4.05 -2.15 -0.45
N ILE A 109 -3.50 -3.33 -0.20
CA ILE A 109 -2.24 -3.82 -0.77
C ILE A 109 -2.41 -5.26 -1.23
N ALA A 110 -2.38 -5.51 -2.54
CA ALA A 110 -2.50 -6.84 -3.12
C ALA A 110 -1.17 -7.33 -3.72
N TYR A 111 -0.97 -8.65 -3.68
CA TYR A 111 0.09 -9.36 -4.40
C TYR A 111 -0.55 -10.45 -5.28
N PRO A 112 -1.13 -10.08 -6.43
CA PRO A 112 -1.84 -11.03 -7.30
C PRO A 112 -0.95 -12.20 -7.74
N GLN A 113 0.33 -11.93 -8.01
CA GLN A 113 1.35 -12.93 -8.36
C GLN A 113 1.53 -14.00 -7.26
N TYR A 114 1.24 -13.66 -6.01
CA TYR A 114 1.33 -14.56 -4.86
C TYR A 114 -0.03 -15.00 -4.34
N GLY A 115 -1.14 -14.48 -4.91
CA GLY A 115 -2.52 -14.84 -4.53
C GLY A 115 -2.91 -14.41 -3.12
N PHE A 116 -2.45 -13.24 -2.66
CA PHE A 116 -2.90 -12.68 -1.38
C PHE A 116 -3.03 -11.16 -1.39
N ALA A 117 -3.72 -10.62 -0.40
CA ALA A 117 -3.80 -9.20 -0.10
C ALA A 117 -3.71 -8.93 1.41
N LEU A 118 -3.38 -7.70 1.74
CA LEU A 118 -3.33 -7.17 3.10
C LEU A 118 -4.34 -6.02 3.21
N GLU A 119 -5.08 -6.00 4.32
CA GLU A 119 -5.99 -4.92 4.67
C GLU A 119 -5.53 -4.26 5.96
N TYR A 120 -5.27 -2.95 5.92
CA TYR A 120 -4.82 -2.21 7.08
C TYR A 120 -6.02 -1.78 7.93
N HIS A 121 -6.02 -2.18 9.21
CA HIS A 121 -7.05 -1.80 10.17
C HIS A 121 -6.51 -0.71 11.12
N GLY A 122 -6.92 0.54 10.88
CA GLY A 122 -6.64 1.67 11.75
C GLY A 122 -7.32 1.59 13.13
N ARG A 123 -6.74 2.25 14.14
CA ARG A 123 -7.24 2.29 15.54
C ARG A 123 -8.62 2.95 15.70
N GLN A 124 -9.08 3.71 14.71
CA GLN A 124 -10.39 4.37 14.68
C GLN A 124 -11.53 3.48 14.15
N HIS A 125 -11.22 2.27 13.65
CA HIS A 125 -12.23 1.24 13.51
C HIS A 125 -12.47 0.67 14.90
N GLY A 126 -13.51 1.18 15.55
CA GLY A 126 -13.92 0.78 16.89
C GLY A 126 -13.87 -0.74 17.05
N LEU A 127 -13.38 -1.15 18.20
CA LEU A 127 -13.49 -2.51 18.72
C LEU A 127 -14.96 -2.95 18.60
N HIS A 128 -15.36 -3.62 17.50
CA HIS A 128 -16.44 -4.61 17.39
C HIS A 128 -16.97 -4.95 15.97
N GLU A 129 -16.54 -4.31 14.87
CA GLU A 129 -17.34 -4.40 13.61
C GLU A 129 -16.59 -4.72 12.29
N THR A 130 -15.52 -5.53 12.28
CA THR A 130 -14.97 -5.96 10.96
C THR A 130 -14.33 -7.33 10.92
N TRP A 131 -14.73 -8.22 11.84
CA TRP A 131 -14.35 -9.64 11.78
C TRP A 131 -15.54 -10.61 11.87
N THR A 132 -16.75 -10.07 12.03
CA THR A 132 -18.00 -10.83 11.86
C THR A 132 -18.52 -10.59 10.45
N HIS A 133 -18.29 -11.58 9.59
CA HIS A 133 -19.17 -11.93 8.48
C HIS A 133 -19.60 -10.80 7.53
N ASP A 134 -18.76 -10.48 6.55
CA ASP A 134 -19.31 -10.32 5.21
C ASP A 134 -19.03 -11.64 4.50
N ILE A 135 -19.95 -12.60 4.66
CA ILE A 135 -19.88 -13.91 3.98
C ILE A 135 -19.70 -13.71 2.48
N ASP A 136 -20.21 -12.60 1.93
CA ASP A 136 -20.03 -12.25 0.52
C ASP A 136 -18.60 -11.76 0.22
N LYS A 137 -17.93 -11.05 1.13
CA LYS A 137 -16.50 -10.72 0.99
C LYS A 137 -15.64 -11.98 1.09
N VAL A 138 -15.91 -12.87 2.04
CA VAL A 138 -15.20 -14.16 2.17
C VAL A 138 -15.45 -15.06 0.96
N ARG A 139 -16.69 -15.18 0.47
CA ARG A 139 -17.04 -15.94 -0.75
C ARG A 139 -16.43 -15.32 -2.00
N PHE A 140 -16.41 -13.99 -2.10
CA PHE A 140 -15.76 -13.25 -3.18
C PHE A 140 -14.25 -13.51 -3.21
N LEU A 141 -13.60 -13.48 -2.05
CA LEU A 141 -12.18 -13.78 -1.89
C LEU A 141 -11.83 -15.22 -2.24
N PHE A 142 -12.69 -16.16 -1.84
CA PHE A 142 -12.62 -17.55 -2.29
C PHE A 142 -12.69 -17.67 -3.82
N ARG A 143 -13.57 -16.92 -4.49
CA ARG A 143 -13.71 -16.92 -5.97
C ARG A 143 -12.55 -16.26 -6.71
N GLN A 144 -11.85 -15.30 -6.10
CA GLN A 144 -10.66 -14.67 -6.67
C GLN A 144 -9.37 -15.45 -6.35
N ASN A 145 -9.44 -16.56 -5.62
CA ASN A 145 -8.29 -17.34 -5.18
C ASN A 145 -7.25 -16.49 -4.43
N MET A 146 -7.75 -15.54 -3.60
CA MET A 146 -6.92 -14.61 -2.85
C MET A 146 -7.10 -14.79 -1.33
N TYR A 147 -5.99 -15.00 -0.63
CA TYR A 147 -5.95 -14.93 0.82
C TYR A 147 -5.90 -13.48 1.31
N VAL A 148 -6.70 -13.11 2.30
CA VAL A 148 -6.67 -11.75 2.87
C VAL A 148 -6.23 -11.78 4.32
N PHE A 149 -5.25 -10.95 4.64
CA PHE A 149 -4.71 -10.80 5.98
C PHE A 149 -5.01 -9.39 6.50
N GLY A 150 -5.72 -9.30 7.62
CA GLY A 150 -5.89 -8.04 8.33
C GLY A 150 -4.63 -7.68 9.10
N VAL A 151 -4.15 -6.44 8.96
CA VAL A 151 -2.93 -5.94 9.60
C VAL A 151 -3.24 -4.73 10.45
N LYS A 152 -2.87 -4.76 11.74
CA LYS A 152 -3.02 -3.63 12.66
C LYS A 152 -1.71 -2.87 12.81
N ALA A 153 -1.80 -1.64 13.29
CA ALA A 153 -0.63 -0.82 13.63
C ALA A 153 0.35 -1.52 14.59
N GLU A 154 -0.15 -2.38 15.48
CA GLU A 154 0.66 -3.13 16.43
C GLU A 154 1.50 -4.22 15.76
N ASP A 155 0.98 -4.82 14.70
CA ASP A 155 1.68 -5.86 13.94
C ASP A 155 2.88 -5.29 13.19
N MET A 156 2.77 -4.03 12.74
CA MET A 156 3.84 -3.31 12.06
C MET A 156 4.94 -2.79 12.99
N LYS A 157 4.65 -2.63 14.30
CA LYS A 157 5.59 -2.04 15.27
C LYS A 157 6.50 -3.07 15.92
N LYS A 158 6.06 -4.33 16.03
CA LYS A 158 6.77 -5.37 16.77
C LYS A 158 7.32 -6.40 15.79
N GLU A 159 8.64 -6.55 15.74
CA GLU A 159 9.32 -7.49 14.85
C GLU A 159 8.78 -8.92 14.99
N ARG A 160 8.54 -9.39 16.22
CA ARG A 160 7.90 -10.70 16.45
C ARG A 160 6.55 -10.84 15.74
N LYS A 161 5.69 -9.82 15.82
CA LYS A 161 4.35 -9.85 15.18
C LYS A 161 4.46 -9.81 13.66
N MET A 162 5.39 -9.04 13.14
CA MET A 162 5.68 -9.01 11.71
C MET A 162 6.17 -10.37 11.22
N ASN A 163 7.07 -11.01 11.94
CA ASN A 163 7.56 -12.36 11.60
C ASN A 163 6.45 -13.41 11.66
N GLU A 164 5.53 -13.32 12.63
CA GLU A 164 4.33 -14.18 12.69
C GLU A 164 3.41 -13.99 11.48
N LEU A 165 3.17 -12.74 11.07
CA LEU A 165 2.38 -12.43 9.87
C LEU A 165 3.05 -13.01 8.62
N LEU A 166 4.35 -12.77 8.44
CA LEU A 166 5.12 -13.28 7.29
C LEU A 166 5.12 -14.81 7.25
N ALA A 167 5.36 -15.48 8.39
CA ALA A 167 5.31 -16.94 8.45
C ALA A 167 3.94 -17.50 8.05
N THR A 168 2.86 -16.82 8.48
CA THR A 168 1.49 -17.19 8.10
C THR A 168 1.26 -17.02 6.60
N ILE A 169 1.67 -15.89 6.03
CA ILE A 169 1.59 -15.62 4.58
C ILE A 169 2.37 -16.69 3.82
N PHE A 170 3.64 -16.92 4.15
CA PHE A 170 4.50 -17.89 3.45
C PHE A 170 3.96 -19.32 3.52
N THR A 171 3.42 -19.73 4.67
CA THR A 171 2.76 -21.04 4.82
C THR A 171 1.55 -21.14 3.89
N GLN A 172 0.72 -20.10 3.85
CA GLN A 172 -0.51 -20.11 3.07
C GLN A 172 -0.26 -20.08 1.55
N ILE A 173 0.72 -19.31 1.08
CA ILE A 173 1.04 -19.23 -0.35
C ILE A 173 1.83 -20.44 -0.87
N SER A 174 2.49 -21.19 0.03
CA SER A 174 3.22 -22.42 -0.33
C SER A 174 2.33 -23.66 -0.36
N ALA A 175 1.12 -23.59 0.22
CA ALA A 175 0.16 -24.69 0.17
C ALA A 175 -0.35 -24.88 -1.28
N PRO A 176 -0.54 -26.14 -1.74
CA PRO A 176 -1.14 -26.39 -3.04
C PRO A 176 -2.50 -25.69 -3.12
N ARG A 177 -2.68 -24.80 -4.10
CA ARG A 177 -4.00 -24.22 -4.34
C ARG A 177 -4.87 -25.34 -4.89
N LEU A 178 -6.01 -25.60 -4.24
CA LEU A 178 -7.04 -26.45 -4.83
C LEU A 178 -7.50 -25.74 -6.11
N VAL A 179 -6.97 -26.19 -7.25
CA VAL A 179 -7.54 -25.86 -8.54
C VAL A 179 -8.91 -26.54 -8.52
N GLY A 180 -9.97 -25.73 -8.47
CA GLY A 180 -11.29 -26.23 -8.80
C GLY A 180 -11.23 -26.65 -10.26
N ASP A 181 -11.28 -27.96 -10.51
CA ASP A 181 -11.69 -28.46 -11.82
C ASP A 181 -13.09 -27.93 -12.09
N GLU A 182 -13.25 -27.05 -13.08
CA GLU A 182 -14.48 -26.81 -13.86
C GLU A 182 -14.17 -25.99 -15.11
#